data_AF-A0A836WFQ6-F1
#
_entry.id   AF-A0A836WFQ6-F1
#
_cell.length_a   1.000
_cell.length_b   1.000
_cell.length_c   1.000
_cell.angle_alpha   90.00
_cell.angle_beta   90.00
_cell.angle_gamma   90.00
#
_symmetry.space_group_name_H-M   'P 1'
#
loop_
_entity.id
_entity.type
_entity.pdbx_description
1 polymer ?
#
loop_
_entity_poly.entity_id
_entity_poly.type
_entity_poly.pdbx_seq_one_letter_code
_entity_poly.pdbx_strand_id
1 'polypeptide(L)'
;MLFAAGFILWTSDEFLKWDILPDWIDNYAQLIIVIFGFFAFLLVLSSLLSSLAVLAEFAAQQMGVSAPPLKFSRKKMWIVLSVIAMVLVSFLIFHQIDQYREEARLAKNRVEFQEKLNKQSEELDKSLSQIITLFPDALLEAIHNHSVMEKPTIKELSKLLSAISASLPQIPQIALLMLAEQHPYQYQKIWITPEYESRYSKGYYSEKTVLKAHDTHQQFFTQLPNVVEREVIDVLFKGKIKPLTKRLSGKLLDNTEPSSWGVLKYQEDIVALIFLEGDIEGYGRVRDKIFHAGPKTLISN
;
A
#
# COMPACT_ATOMS: atom_id res chain seq x y z
N MET A 1 25.06 -23.94 -28.87
CA MET A 1 25.79 -22.64 -28.79
C MET A 1 24.85 -21.44 -28.78
N LEU A 2 23.90 -21.30 -29.72
CA LEU A 2 22.94 -20.18 -29.74
C LEU A 2 22.12 -20.03 -28.45
N PHE A 3 21.66 -21.14 -27.86
CA PHE A 3 20.95 -21.12 -26.57
C PHE A 3 21.82 -20.65 -25.39
N ALA A 4 23.11 -21.03 -25.36
CA ALA A 4 24.03 -20.59 -24.32
C ALA A 4 24.40 -19.12 -24.48
N ALA A 5 24.60 -18.66 -25.72
CA ALA A 5 24.81 -17.26 -26.03
C ALA A 5 23.57 -16.42 -25.68
N GLY A 6 22.36 -16.91 -25.98
CA GLY A 6 21.11 -16.26 -25.59
C GLY A 6 20.91 -16.20 -24.08
N PHE A 7 21.27 -17.26 -23.34
CA PHE A 7 21.21 -17.28 -21.88
C PHE A 7 22.23 -16.31 -21.25
N ILE A 8 23.44 -16.23 -21.80
CA ILE A 8 24.49 -15.29 -21.35
C ILE A 8 24.08 -13.84 -21.67
N LEU A 9 23.52 -13.57 -22.85
CA LEU A 9 23.01 -12.25 -23.22
C LEU A 9 21.86 -11.84 -22.30
N TRP A 10 20.90 -12.72 -22.06
CA TRP A 10 19.78 -12.46 -21.15
C TRP A 10 20.24 -12.23 -19.71
N THR A 11 21.11 -13.10 -19.18
CA THR A 11 21.66 -12.90 -17.82
C THR A 11 22.51 -11.64 -17.72
N SER A 12 23.23 -11.25 -18.78
CA SER A 12 24.03 -10.01 -18.78
C SER A 12 23.16 -8.76 -18.90
N ASP A 13 22.15 -8.75 -19.77
CA ASP A 13 21.21 -7.63 -19.97
C ASP A 13 20.40 -7.36 -18.68
N GLU A 14 19.94 -8.44 -18.05
CA GLU A 14 19.17 -8.41 -16.80
C GLU A 14 20.02 -7.99 -15.57
N PHE A 15 21.27 -8.46 -15.49
CA PHE A 15 22.15 -8.12 -14.37
C PHE A 15 22.73 -6.69 -14.48
N LEU A 16 22.91 -6.19 -15.72
CA LEU A 16 23.40 -4.84 -15.99
C LEU A 16 22.28 -3.79 -16.09
N LYS A 17 21.01 -4.20 -16.10
CA LYS A 17 19.81 -3.33 -16.27
C LYS A 17 19.89 -2.46 -17.53
N TRP A 18 20.35 -3.04 -18.63
CA TRP A 18 20.57 -2.28 -19.86
C TRP A 18 19.29 -2.09 -20.70
N ASP A 19 18.20 -2.82 -20.40
CA ASP A 19 16.87 -2.65 -21.01
C ASP A 19 16.94 -2.69 -22.56
N ILE A 20 17.82 -3.52 -23.13
CA ILE A 20 18.04 -3.58 -24.59
C ILE A 20 16.99 -4.48 -25.26
N LEU A 21 16.41 -5.44 -24.53
CA LEU A 21 15.41 -6.36 -25.06
C LEU A 21 13.97 -5.92 -24.75
N PRO A 22 13.05 -5.96 -25.74
CA PRO A 22 11.63 -5.68 -25.53
C PRO A 22 10.96 -6.65 -24.53
N ASP A 23 10.06 -6.12 -23.68
CA ASP A 23 9.31 -6.84 -22.62
C ASP A 23 8.64 -8.16 -23.07
N TRP A 24 8.26 -8.27 -24.33
CA TRP A 24 7.63 -9.49 -24.86
C TRP A 24 8.63 -10.65 -25.00
N ILE A 25 9.90 -10.36 -25.30
CA ILE A 25 10.96 -11.38 -25.41
C ILE A 25 11.27 -11.97 -24.03
N ASP A 26 11.24 -11.15 -22.98
CA ASP A 26 11.48 -11.58 -21.61
C ASP A 26 10.44 -12.60 -21.12
N ASN A 27 9.17 -12.38 -21.44
CA ASN A 27 8.10 -13.32 -21.10
C ASN A 27 8.28 -14.68 -21.79
N TYR A 28 8.68 -14.69 -23.07
CA TYR A 28 8.96 -15.94 -23.79
C TYR A 28 10.23 -16.63 -23.31
N ALA A 29 11.29 -15.88 -23.02
CA ALA A 29 12.53 -16.41 -22.45
C ALA A 29 12.28 -17.05 -21.08
N GLN A 30 11.49 -16.39 -20.22
CA GLN A 30 11.11 -16.91 -18.92
C GLN A 30 10.29 -18.20 -19.06
N LEU A 31 9.34 -18.25 -19.98
CA LEU A 31 8.52 -19.44 -20.23
C LEU A 31 9.35 -20.62 -20.76
N ILE A 32 10.29 -20.37 -21.69
CA ILE A 32 11.21 -21.38 -22.23
C ILE A 32 12.12 -21.92 -21.12
N ILE A 33 12.69 -21.04 -20.27
CA ILE A 33 13.54 -21.45 -19.14
C ILE A 33 12.75 -22.28 -18.13
N VAL A 34 11.50 -21.94 -17.84
CA VAL A 34 10.64 -22.73 -16.94
C VAL A 34 10.36 -24.12 -17.51
N ILE A 35 10.03 -24.22 -18.80
CA ILE A 35 9.76 -25.51 -19.46
C ILE A 35 11.02 -26.38 -19.48
N PHE A 36 12.16 -25.85 -19.94
CA PHE A 36 13.42 -26.61 -19.96
C PHE A 36 13.94 -26.91 -18.55
N GLY A 37 13.73 -26.00 -17.59
CA GLY A 37 14.03 -26.20 -16.17
C GLY A 37 13.20 -27.33 -15.56
N PHE A 38 11.92 -27.44 -15.93
CA PHE A 38 11.05 -28.54 -15.52
C PHE A 38 11.51 -29.88 -16.10
N PHE A 39 11.87 -29.94 -17.39
CA PHE A 39 12.43 -31.16 -17.99
C PHE A 39 13.78 -31.55 -17.37
N ALA A 40 14.66 -30.58 -17.11
CA ALA A 40 15.92 -30.82 -16.43
C ALA A 40 15.70 -31.32 -15.00
N PHE A 41 14.73 -30.75 -14.28
CA PHE A 41 14.33 -31.22 -12.96
C PHE A 41 13.83 -32.67 -12.99
N LEU A 42 12.97 -33.04 -13.95
CA LEU A 42 12.51 -34.43 -14.12
C LEU A 42 13.65 -35.39 -14.43
N LEU A 43 14.61 -34.98 -15.26
CA LEU A 43 15.80 -35.80 -15.58
C LEU A 43 16.71 -35.98 -14.37
N VAL A 44 16.94 -34.92 -13.60
CA VAL A 44 17.69 -34.99 -12.33
C VAL A 44 16.95 -35.86 -11.33
N LEU A 45 15.64 -35.69 -11.17
CA LEU A 45 14.82 -36.50 -10.26
C LEU A 45 14.84 -37.98 -10.65
N SER A 46 14.73 -38.29 -11.94
CA SER A 46 14.87 -39.66 -12.46
C SER A 46 16.25 -40.24 -12.19
N SER A 47 17.31 -39.45 -12.37
CA SER A 47 18.70 -39.85 -12.05
C SER A 47 18.90 -40.05 -10.53
N LEU A 48 18.27 -39.22 -9.71
CA LEU A 48 18.34 -39.28 -8.25
C LEU A 48 17.56 -40.47 -7.70
N LEU A 49 16.37 -40.76 -8.25
CA LEU A 49 15.59 -41.97 -7.96
C LEU A 49 16.33 -43.23 -8.38
N SER A 50 16.99 -43.22 -9.54
CA SER A 50 17.85 -44.33 -9.98
C SER A 50 19.06 -44.51 -9.04
N SER A 51 19.66 -43.41 -8.59
CA SER A 51 20.79 -43.44 -7.64
C SER A 51 20.35 -43.89 -6.24
N LEU A 52 19.14 -43.52 -5.80
CA LEU A 52 18.54 -43.98 -4.54
C LEU A 52 18.15 -45.44 -4.61
N ALA A 53 17.59 -45.91 -5.73
CA ALA A 53 17.31 -47.33 -5.96
C ALA A 53 18.59 -48.16 -5.85
N VAL A 54 19.69 -47.66 -6.44
CA VAL A 54 21.01 -48.30 -6.34
C VAL A 54 21.59 -48.25 -4.92
N LEU A 55 21.37 -47.17 -4.16
CA LEU A 55 21.75 -47.11 -2.73
C LEU A 55 20.92 -48.05 -1.86
N ALA A 56 19.63 -48.20 -2.15
CA ALA A 56 18.75 -49.15 -1.50
C ALA A 56 19.16 -50.59 -1.82
N GLU A 57 19.55 -50.89 -3.06
CA GLU A 57 20.13 -52.18 -3.45
C GLU A 57 21.45 -52.46 -2.70
N PHE A 58 22.32 -51.44 -2.55
CA PHE A 58 23.56 -51.58 -1.77
C PHE A 58 23.30 -51.85 -0.28
N ALA A 59 22.33 -51.15 0.33
CA ALA A 59 21.92 -51.39 1.71
C ALA A 59 21.27 -52.78 1.89
N ALA A 60 20.47 -53.22 0.92
CA ALA A 60 19.87 -54.56 0.89
C ALA A 60 20.93 -55.67 0.74
N GLN A 61 21.97 -55.45 -0.07
CA GLN A 61 23.14 -56.33 -0.17
C GLN A 61 23.90 -56.44 1.17
N GLN A 62 24.06 -55.32 1.88
CA GLN A 62 24.69 -55.31 3.20
C GLN A 62 23.87 -56.07 4.26
N MET A 63 22.54 -56.15 4.07
CA MET A 63 21.61 -56.96 4.87
C MET A 63 21.43 -58.40 4.35
N GLY A 64 22.24 -58.85 3.40
CA GLY A 64 22.29 -60.25 2.95
C GLY A 64 21.30 -60.63 1.84
N VAL A 65 20.57 -59.65 1.26
CA VAL A 65 19.70 -59.89 0.11
C VAL A 65 20.54 -59.87 -1.16
N SER A 66 20.72 -61.02 -1.79
CA SER A 66 21.67 -61.21 -2.90
C SER A 66 21.19 -60.57 -4.21
N ALA A 67 21.67 -59.35 -4.49
CA ALA A 67 21.69 -58.74 -5.82
C ALA A 67 23.12 -58.79 -6.41
N PRO A 68 23.34 -58.74 -7.74
CA PRO A 68 24.67 -58.83 -8.33
C PRO A 68 25.59 -57.67 -7.89
N PRO A 69 26.91 -57.89 -7.69
CA PRO A 69 27.80 -56.89 -7.09
C PRO A 69 28.07 -55.72 -8.03
N LEU A 70 27.41 -54.59 -7.76
CA LEU A 70 27.72 -53.31 -8.39
C LEU A 70 29.04 -52.77 -7.79
N LYS A 71 30.17 -53.02 -8.49
CA LYS A 71 31.46 -52.38 -8.15
C LYS A 71 31.37 -50.87 -8.43
N PHE A 72 30.99 -50.09 -7.42
CA PHE A 72 31.04 -48.62 -7.49
C PHE A 72 32.49 -48.13 -7.45
N SER A 73 32.98 -47.64 -8.58
CA SER A 73 34.25 -46.90 -8.62
C SER A 73 34.07 -45.58 -7.86
N ARG A 74 35.03 -45.21 -7.00
CA ARG A 74 35.07 -43.90 -6.31
C ARG A 74 34.81 -42.74 -7.28
N LYS A 75 35.24 -42.86 -8.53
CA LYS A 75 34.99 -41.85 -9.59
C LYS A 75 33.50 -41.63 -9.88
N LYS A 76 32.66 -42.70 -9.90
CA LYS A 76 31.22 -42.58 -10.13
C LYS A 76 30.49 -41.91 -8.97
N MET A 77 30.92 -42.19 -7.73
CA MET A 77 30.40 -41.53 -6.52
C MET A 77 30.70 -40.03 -6.53
N TRP A 78 31.93 -39.62 -6.87
CA TRP A 78 32.29 -38.20 -7.02
C TRP A 78 31.49 -37.48 -8.11
N ILE A 79 31.19 -38.16 -9.23
CA ILE A 79 30.32 -37.60 -10.27
C ILE A 79 28.92 -37.34 -9.74
N VAL A 80 28.29 -38.31 -9.07
CA VAL A 80 26.94 -38.14 -8.48
C VAL A 80 26.93 -37.01 -7.45
N LEU A 81 27.95 -36.96 -6.58
CA LEU A 81 28.07 -35.91 -5.56
C LEU A 81 28.25 -34.52 -6.20
N SER A 82 29.02 -34.43 -7.29
CA SER A 82 29.19 -33.20 -8.06
C SER A 82 27.89 -32.75 -8.72
N VAL A 83 27.05 -33.66 -9.22
CA VAL A 83 25.74 -33.31 -9.78
C VAL A 83 24.81 -32.79 -8.68
N ILE A 84 24.76 -33.45 -7.52
CA ILE A 84 23.94 -33.00 -6.38
C ILE A 84 24.39 -31.61 -5.90
N ALA A 85 25.71 -31.40 -5.76
CA ALA A 85 26.25 -30.10 -5.37
C ALA A 85 25.92 -29.01 -6.39
N MET A 86 26.02 -29.30 -7.69
CA MET A 86 25.66 -28.36 -8.75
C MET A 86 24.18 -27.98 -8.71
N VAL A 87 23.28 -28.93 -8.44
CA VAL A 87 21.84 -28.67 -8.29
C VAL A 87 21.56 -27.79 -7.07
N LEU A 88 22.16 -28.09 -5.92
CA LEU A 88 21.98 -27.29 -4.70
C LEU A 88 22.49 -25.86 -4.87
N VAL A 89 23.68 -25.69 -5.48
CA VAL A 89 24.23 -24.37 -5.79
C VAL A 89 23.31 -23.61 -6.75
N SER A 90 22.77 -24.29 -7.77
CA SER A 90 21.81 -23.68 -8.69
C SER A 90 20.55 -23.18 -7.97
N PHE A 91 19.97 -23.99 -7.08
CA PHE A 91 18.80 -23.57 -6.28
C PHE A 91 19.08 -22.34 -5.41
N LEU A 92 20.25 -22.27 -4.78
CA LEU A 92 20.64 -21.09 -3.98
C LEU A 92 20.78 -19.83 -4.84
N ILE A 93 21.40 -19.95 -6.02
CA ILE A 93 21.55 -18.83 -6.96
C ILE A 93 20.18 -18.38 -7.48
N PHE A 94 19.30 -19.31 -7.88
CA PHE A 94 17.95 -18.97 -8.34
C PHE A 94 17.12 -18.31 -7.24
N HIS A 95 17.23 -18.76 -5.99
CA HIS A 95 16.54 -18.15 -4.87
C HIS A 95 17.01 -16.70 -4.62
N GLN A 96 18.31 -16.44 -4.70
CA GLN A 96 18.85 -15.08 -4.57
C GLN A 96 18.41 -14.17 -5.73
N ILE A 97 18.36 -14.70 -6.95
CA ILE A 97 17.85 -13.96 -8.12
C ILE A 97 16.37 -13.62 -7.94
N ASP A 98 15.57 -14.57 -7.44
CA ASP A 98 14.14 -14.36 -7.21
C ASP A 98 13.89 -13.31 -6.12
N GLN A 99 14.66 -13.34 -5.03
CA GLN A 99 14.63 -12.29 -4.00
C GLN A 99 15.01 -10.91 -4.58
N TYR A 100 16.08 -10.84 -5.36
CA TYR A 100 16.51 -9.59 -6.01
C TYR A 100 15.43 -9.05 -6.96
N ARG A 101 14.76 -9.93 -7.72
CA ARG A 101 13.65 -9.56 -8.61
C ARG A 101 12.43 -9.07 -7.83
N GLU A 102 12.10 -9.73 -6.73
CA GLU A 102 11.02 -9.29 -5.84
C GLU A 102 11.32 -7.90 -5.27
N GLU A 103 12.54 -7.66 -4.79
CA GLU A 103 12.95 -6.35 -4.27
C GLU A 103 12.91 -5.26 -5.34
N ALA A 104 13.38 -5.54 -6.56
CA ALA A 104 13.33 -4.61 -7.68
C ALA A 104 11.88 -4.24 -8.06
N ARG A 105 10.97 -5.23 -8.10
CA ARG A 105 9.54 -4.99 -8.33
C ARG A 105 8.92 -4.16 -7.21
N LEU A 106 9.23 -4.49 -5.94
CA LEU A 106 8.75 -3.72 -4.80
C LEU A 106 9.28 -2.29 -4.82
N ALA A 107 10.50 -2.05 -5.29
CA ALA A 107 11.06 -0.71 -5.44
C ALA A 107 10.33 0.09 -6.53
N LYS A 108 10.06 -0.51 -7.68
CA LYS A 108 9.26 0.13 -8.75
C LYS A 108 7.85 0.46 -8.26
N ASN A 109 7.18 -0.50 -7.63
CA ASN A 109 5.85 -0.30 -7.06
C ASN A 109 5.84 0.79 -5.97
N ARG A 110 6.93 0.94 -5.21
CA ARG A 110 7.06 2.02 -4.22
C ARG A 110 7.09 3.40 -4.87
N VAL A 111 7.86 3.56 -5.94
CA VAL A 111 7.95 4.84 -6.66
C VAL A 111 6.59 5.19 -7.27
N GLU A 112 5.96 4.24 -7.94
CA GLU A 112 4.63 4.44 -8.55
C GLU A 112 3.56 4.78 -7.51
N PHE A 113 3.54 4.05 -6.39
CA PHE A 113 2.58 4.32 -5.32
C PHE A 113 2.82 5.67 -4.64
N GLN A 114 4.08 6.06 -4.40
CA GLN A 114 4.43 7.37 -3.86
C GLN A 114 3.98 8.50 -4.82
N GLU A 115 4.17 8.31 -6.12
CA GLU A 115 3.73 9.28 -7.13
C GLU A 115 2.21 9.42 -7.13
N LYS A 116 1.47 8.30 -7.11
CA LYS A 116 0.01 8.29 -7.02
C LYS A 116 -0.49 8.95 -5.74
N LEU A 117 0.12 8.65 -4.59
CA LEU A 117 -0.20 9.25 -3.30
C LEU A 117 0.02 10.77 -3.31
N ASN A 118 1.18 11.22 -3.82
CA ASN A 118 1.50 12.65 -3.90
C ASN A 118 0.53 13.38 -4.83
N LYS A 119 0.24 12.80 -6.00
CA LYS A 119 -0.68 13.39 -6.98
C LYS A 119 -2.08 13.56 -6.41
N GLN A 120 -2.62 12.52 -5.76
CA GLN A 120 -3.94 12.60 -5.13
C GLN A 120 -3.97 13.59 -3.97
N SER A 121 -2.90 13.65 -3.17
CA SER A 121 -2.79 14.64 -2.09
C SER A 121 -2.78 16.08 -2.65
N GLU A 122 -2.07 16.32 -3.76
CA GLU A 122 -2.07 17.63 -4.44
C GLU A 122 -3.44 17.97 -5.08
N GLU A 123 -4.20 16.97 -5.53
CA GLU A 123 -5.58 17.17 -5.98
C GLU A 123 -6.49 17.53 -4.80
N LEU A 124 -6.34 16.87 -3.65
CA LEU A 124 -7.05 17.21 -2.42
C LEU A 124 -6.69 18.61 -1.90
N ASP A 125 -5.43 19.05 -1.98
CA ASP A 125 -5.01 20.40 -1.62
C ASP A 125 -5.75 21.47 -2.45
N LYS A 126 -5.89 21.23 -3.76
CA LYS A 126 -6.62 22.11 -4.67
C LYS A 126 -8.11 22.14 -4.35
N SER A 127 -8.70 20.96 -4.14
CA SER A 127 -10.10 20.84 -3.72
C SER A 127 -10.35 21.54 -2.39
N LEU A 128 -9.46 21.36 -1.41
CA LEU A 128 -9.59 21.95 -0.09
C LEU A 128 -9.58 23.47 -0.13
N SER A 129 -8.70 24.05 -0.96
CA SER A 129 -8.62 25.49 -1.17
C SER A 129 -9.95 26.07 -1.69
N GLN A 130 -10.70 25.31 -2.49
CA GLN A 130 -12.03 25.72 -2.95
C GLN A 130 -13.09 25.49 -1.88
N ILE A 131 -13.05 24.34 -1.21
CA ILE A 131 -14.03 23.92 -0.21
C ILE A 131 -14.08 24.87 0.98
N ILE A 132 -12.93 25.30 1.46
CA ILE A 132 -12.84 26.18 2.63
C ILE A 132 -13.57 27.51 2.39
N THR A 133 -13.62 27.99 1.14
CA THR A 133 -14.37 29.21 0.77
C THR A 133 -15.90 29.02 0.73
N LEU A 134 -16.38 27.78 0.78
CA LEU A 134 -17.82 27.47 0.74
C LEU A 134 -18.49 27.57 2.11
N PHE A 135 -17.71 27.73 3.18
CA PHE A 135 -18.23 27.84 4.55
C PHE A 135 -18.90 29.20 4.74
N PRO A 136 -20.22 29.26 4.99
CA PRO A 136 -20.92 30.52 5.21
C PRO A 136 -20.49 31.15 6.54
N ASP A 137 -20.44 32.48 6.60
CA ASP A 137 -20.09 33.24 7.81
C ASP A 137 -20.95 32.85 9.02
N ALA A 138 -22.24 32.61 8.83
CA ALA A 138 -23.14 32.17 9.90
C ALA A 138 -22.75 30.81 10.51
N LEU A 139 -22.19 29.91 9.69
CA LEU A 139 -21.71 28.60 10.15
C LEU A 139 -20.38 28.75 10.90
N LEU A 140 -19.48 29.60 10.38
CA LEU A 140 -18.20 29.92 11.00
C LEU A 140 -18.40 30.62 12.36
N GLU A 141 -19.35 31.54 12.44
CA GLU A 141 -19.78 32.19 13.69
C GLU A 141 -20.36 31.18 14.68
N ALA A 142 -21.21 30.25 14.22
CA ALA A 142 -21.76 29.22 15.10
C ALA A 142 -20.69 28.23 15.60
N ILE A 143 -19.65 27.97 14.81
CA ILE A 143 -18.48 27.20 15.26
C ILE A 143 -17.72 27.99 16.32
N HIS A 144 -17.44 29.27 16.05
CA HIS A 144 -16.76 30.17 16.99
C HIS A 144 -17.49 30.26 18.35
N ASN A 145 -18.81 30.36 18.30
CA ASN A 145 -19.68 30.48 19.48
C ASN A 145 -20.10 29.13 20.07
N HIS A 146 -19.51 28.01 19.61
CA HIS A 146 -19.79 26.64 20.06
C HIS A 146 -21.27 26.18 19.93
N SER A 147 -22.07 26.88 19.13
CA SER A 147 -23.50 26.59 18.89
C SER A 147 -23.75 25.76 17.63
N VAL A 148 -22.71 25.29 16.94
CA VAL A 148 -22.82 24.50 15.70
C VAL A 148 -23.66 23.22 15.84
N MET A 149 -23.77 22.69 17.06
CA MET A 149 -24.57 21.49 17.36
C MET A 149 -26.06 21.78 17.54
N GLU A 150 -26.46 23.05 17.62
CA GLU A 150 -27.86 23.45 17.75
C GLU A 150 -28.60 23.31 16.42
N LYS A 151 -29.91 23.07 16.50
CA LYS A 151 -30.77 23.10 15.30
C LYS A 151 -31.16 24.55 15.01
N PRO A 152 -31.06 25.03 13.75
CA PRO A 152 -30.89 24.25 12.53
C PRO A 152 -29.44 24.04 12.06
N THR A 153 -28.45 24.69 12.67
CA THR A 153 -27.05 24.77 12.21
C THR A 153 -26.40 23.43 11.94
N ILE A 154 -26.59 22.44 12.81
CA ILE A 154 -26.03 21.09 12.60
C ILE A 154 -26.51 20.43 11.30
N LYS A 155 -27.76 20.71 10.88
CA LYS A 155 -28.33 20.21 9.63
C LYS A 155 -27.71 20.90 8.43
N GLU A 156 -27.38 22.19 8.55
CA GLU A 156 -26.71 22.96 7.50
C GLU A 156 -25.26 22.51 7.34
N LEU A 157 -24.54 22.31 8.46
CA LEU A 157 -23.21 21.74 8.45
C LEU A 157 -23.21 20.36 7.77
N SER A 158 -24.12 19.48 8.18
CA SER A 158 -24.23 18.14 7.63
C SER A 158 -24.47 18.15 6.12
N LYS A 159 -25.38 19.02 5.64
CA LYS A 159 -25.63 19.22 4.21
C LYS A 159 -24.41 19.74 3.46
N LEU A 160 -23.71 20.73 4.00
CA LEU A 160 -22.52 21.30 3.39
C LEU A 160 -21.44 20.23 3.22
N LEU A 161 -21.07 19.55 4.31
CA LEU A 161 -20.07 18.49 4.30
C LEU A 161 -20.48 17.32 3.37
N SER A 162 -21.76 16.96 3.34
CA SER A 162 -22.28 15.94 2.42
C SER A 162 -22.17 16.35 0.95
N ALA A 163 -22.48 17.61 0.64
CA ALA A 163 -22.37 18.16 -0.71
C ALA A 163 -20.92 18.24 -1.18
N ILE A 164 -20.00 18.58 -0.27
CA ILE A 164 -18.56 18.56 -0.54
C ILE A 164 -18.09 17.12 -0.79
N SER A 165 -18.45 16.18 0.07
CA SER A 165 -18.09 14.76 -0.10
C SER A 165 -18.56 14.23 -1.46
N ALA A 166 -19.79 14.55 -1.85
CA ALA A 166 -20.39 14.12 -3.12
C ALA A 166 -19.77 14.79 -4.37
N SER A 167 -19.12 15.96 -4.24
CA SER A 167 -18.52 16.66 -5.37
C SER A 167 -17.11 16.19 -5.70
N LEU A 168 -16.52 15.33 -4.87
CA LEU A 168 -15.13 14.89 -4.99
C LEU A 168 -15.05 13.49 -5.63
N PRO A 169 -14.12 13.28 -6.59
CA PRO A 169 -14.09 12.10 -7.44
C PRO A 169 -13.80 10.77 -6.72
N GLN A 170 -13.33 10.81 -5.47
CA GLN A 170 -13.03 9.62 -4.65
C GLN A 170 -13.70 9.65 -3.28
N ILE A 171 -14.75 10.46 -3.11
CA ILE A 171 -15.62 10.55 -1.91
C ILE A 171 -14.76 10.55 -0.62
N PRO A 172 -13.92 11.58 -0.41
CA PRO A 172 -13.05 11.59 0.75
C PRO A 172 -13.88 11.72 2.02
N GLN A 173 -13.38 11.10 3.08
CA GLN A 173 -13.88 11.37 4.42
C GLN A 173 -13.54 12.82 4.77
N ILE A 174 -14.55 13.54 5.25
CA ILE A 174 -14.40 14.93 5.66
C ILE A 174 -14.61 15.00 7.16
N ALA A 175 -13.61 15.54 7.85
CA ALA A 175 -13.68 15.77 9.28
C ALA A 175 -13.39 17.23 9.60
N LEU A 176 -14.13 17.76 10.58
CA LEU A 176 -13.85 19.02 11.25
C LEU A 176 -13.37 18.72 12.65
N LEU A 177 -12.34 19.41 13.10
CA LEU A 177 -11.88 19.43 14.47
C LEU A 177 -12.01 20.84 15.03
N MET A 178 -12.68 20.98 16.16
CA MET A 178 -12.90 22.24 16.85
C MET A 178 -12.38 22.13 18.28
N LEU A 179 -12.15 23.26 18.94
CA LEU A 179 -11.98 23.29 20.38
C LEU A 179 -13.30 22.92 21.05
N ALA A 180 -13.23 22.13 22.12
CA ALA A 180 -14.42 21.77 22.88
C ALA A 180 -14.66 22.80 24.01
N GLU A 181 -15.91 23.22 24.17
CA GLU A 181 -16.31 24.13 25.26
C GLU A 181 -16.40 23.41 26.62
N GLN A 182 -16.79 22.13 26.59
CA GLN A 182 -17.13 21.37 27.80
C GLN A 182 -15.90 20.66 28.38
N HIS A 183 -15.48 21.04 29.58
CA HIS A 183 -14.54 20.25 30.36
C HIS A 183 -15.09 18.85 30.65
N PRO A 184 -14.26 17.78 30.58
CA PRO A 184 -12.80 17.76 30.47
C PRO A 184 -12.27 17.65 29.02
N TYR A 185 -13.09 17.92 28.00
CA TYR A 185 -12.70 17.74 26.61
C TYR A 185 -11.90 18.95 26.10
N GLN A 186 -10.88 18.67 25.29
CA GLN A 186 -10.06 19.68 24.62
C GLN A 186 -10.52 19.89 23.16
N TYR A 187 -10.90 18.82 22.48
CA TYR A 187 -11.33 18.87 21.08
C TYR A 187 -12.64 18.12 20.84
N GLN A 188 -13.36 18.58 19.82
CA GLN A 188 -14.52 17.93 19.25
C GLN A 188 -14.29 17.66 17.76
N LYS A 189 -14.42 16.41 17.35
CA LYS A 189 -14.42 16.00 15.94
C LYS A 189 -15.85 15.78 15.47
N ILE A 190 -16.19 16.37 14.33
CA ILE A 190 -17.40 16.06 13.56
C ILE A 190 -16.95 15.52 12.22
N TRP A 191 -17.46 14.38 11.78
CA TRP A 191 -17.12 13.87 10.45
C TRP A 191 -18.32 13.24 9.78
N ILE A 192 -18.24 13.13 8.47
CA ILE A 192 -19.26 12.49 7.67
C ILE A 192 -18.67 11.25 7.02
N THR A 193 -19.41 10.14 7.10
CA THR A 193 -19.13 8.94 6.34
C THR A 193 -20.23 8.71 5.30
N PRO A 194 -19.88 8.38 4.05
CA PRO A 194 -20.86 7.95 3.06
C PRO A 194 -21.52 6.63 3.49
N GLU A 195 -22.86 6.58 3.46
CA GLU A 195 -23.64 5.35 3.65
C GLU A 195 -23.95 4.78 2.27
N TYR A 196 -23.45 3.56 1.98
CA TYR A 196 -23.71 2.88 0.71
C TYR A 196 -24.79 1.81 0.87
N GLU A 197 -25.72 1.78 -0.08
CA GLU A 197 -26.67 0.68 -0.23
C GLU A 197 -26.12 -0.28 -1.30
N SER A 198 -25.94 -1.55 -0.92
CA SER A 198 -25.67 -2.61 -1.89
C SER A 198 -26.96 -2.98 -2.60
N ARG A 199 -27.00 -2.78 -3.92
CA ARG A 199 -28.10 -3.26 -4.76
C ARG A 199 -27.62 -4.45 -5.58
N TYR A 200 -28.18 -5.61 -5.27
CA TYR A 200 -28.06 -6.78 -6.14
C TYR A 200 -28.99 -6.61 -7.35
N SER A 201 -28.39 -6.38 -8.52
CA SER A 201 -29.13 -6.49 -9.77
C SER A 201 -29.30 -7.97 -10.13
N LYS A 202 -30.55 -8.47 -10.15
CA LYS A 202 -30.84 -9.82 -10.66
C LYS A 202 -30.47 -9.89 -12.15
N GLY A 203 -29.30 -10.42 -12.45
CA GLY A 203 -28.88 -10.74 -13.83
C GLY A 203 -27.41 -10.51 -14.16
N TYR A 204 -26.67 -9.75 -13.35
CA TYR A 204 -25.24 -9.52 -13.53
C TYR A 204 -24.52 -9.67 -12.18
N TYR A 205 -23.42 -10.42 -12.17
CA TYR A 205 -22.51 -10.55 -11.03
C TYR A 205 -21.70 -9.25 -10.81
N SER A 206 -22.35 -8.09 -10.79
CA SER A 206 -21.73 -6.86 -10.32
C SER A 206 -22.60 -6.27 -9.23
N GLU A 207 -22.08 -6.32 -8.01
CA GLU A 207 -22.59 -5.55 -6.89
C GLU A 207 -22.41 -4.08 -7.23
N LYS A 208 -23.52 -3.33 -7.31
CA LYS A 208 -23.47 -1.89 -7.52
C LYS A 208 -23.78 -1.22 -6.18
N THR A 209 -22.75 -0.66 -5.56
CA THR A 209 -22.91 0.20 -4.39
C THR A 209 -23.41 1.56 -4.85
N VAL A 210 -24.54 2.01 -4.31
CA VAL A 210 -25.09 3.34 -4.58
C VAL A 210 -25.02 4.14 -3.29
N LEU A 211 -24.49 5.36 -3.36
CA LEU A 211 -24.50 6.29 -2.23
C LEU A 211 -25.96 6.60 -1.86
N LYS A 212 -26.36 6.24 -0.64
CA LYS A 212 -27.74 6.37 -0.14
C LYS A 212 -27.88 7.64 0.69
N ALA A 213 -26.96 7.85 1.63
CA ALA A 213 -26.97 8.96 2.54
C ALA A 213 -25.56 9.27 3.05
N HIS A 214 -25.47 10.22 3.96
CA HIS A 214 -24.26 10.60 4.66
C HIS A 214 -24.58 10.61 6.15
N ASP A 215 -23.87 9.80 6.92
CA ASP A 215 -24.02 9.75 8.37
C ASP A 215 -23.08 10.75 9.02
N THR A 216 -23.63 11.60 9.88
CA THR A 216 -22.86 12.58 10.65
C THR A 216 -22.50 11.98 12.01
N HIS A 217 -21.22 11.95 12.31
CA HIS A 217 -20.67 11.40 13.53
C HIS A 217 -20.01 12.49 14.37
N GLN A 218 -19.93 12.24 15.67
CA GLN A 218 -19.34 13.17 16.63
C GLN A 218 -18.49 12.40 17.64
N GLN A 219 -17.34 12.96 17.98
CA GLN A 219 -16.44 12.41 18.99
C GLN A 219 -15.75 13.53 19.76
N PHE A 220 -15.63 13.35 21.07
CA PHE A 220 -14.91 14.26 21.94
C PHE A 220 -13.59 13.63 22.39
N PHE A 221 -12.56 14.47 22.52
CA PHE A 221 -11.23 14.08 22.96
C PHE A 221 -10.83 14.92 24.17
N THR A 222 -10.53 14.27 25.30
CA THR A 222 -9.84 14.92 26.43
C THR A 222 -8.42 15.30 26.05
N GLN A 223 -7.80 14.49 25.20
CA GLN A 223 -6.53 14.73 24.53
C GLN A 223 -6.40 13.78 23.32
N LEU A 224 -5.63 14.19 22.31
CA LEU A 224 -5.30 13.30 21.19
C LEU A 224 -4.24 12.27 21.63
N PRO A 225 -4.41 10.97 21.35
CA PRO A 225 -3.55 9.92 21.89
C PRO A 225 -2.13 9.98 21.33
N ASN A 226 -1.97 10.40 20.07
CA ASN A 226 -0.66 10.47 19.42
C ASN A 226 0.00 11.84 19.67
N VAL A 227 1.22 11.82 20.22
CA VAL A 227 1.97 13.04 20.57
C VAL A 227 2.32 13.86 19.34
N VAL A 228 2.75 13.22 18.25
CA VAL A 228 3.11 13.92 17.00
C VAL A 228 1.88 14.55 16.37
N GLU A 229 0.75 13.83 16.34
CA GLU A 229 -0.53 14.37 15.89
C GLU A 229 -0.94 15.59 16.70
N ARG A 230 -0.87 15.50 18.04
CA ARG A 230 -1.17 16.62 18.95
C ARG A 230 -0.32 17.85 18.65
N GLU A 231 0.99 17.67 18.49
CA GLU A 231 1.90 18.78 18.16
C GLU A 231 1.56 19.43 16.81
N VAL A 232 1.17 18.65 15.81
CA VAL A 232 0.76 19.19 14.50
C VAL A 232 -0.53 19.98 14.63
N ILE A 233 -1.53 19.43 15.31
CA ILE A 233 -2.82 20.09 15.56
C ILE A 233 -2.63 21.41 16.34
N ASP A 234 -1.80 21.42 17.37
CA ASP A 234 -1.48 22.64 18.14
C ASP A 234 -0.80 23.72 17.29
N VAL A 235 0.04 23.32 16.34
CA VAL A 235 0.70 24.25 15.41
C VAL A 235 -0.30 24.79 14.38
N LEU A 236 -1.23 23.95 13.91
CA LEU A 236 -2.29 24.35 12.98
C LEU A 236 -3.24 25.38 13.61
N PHE A 237 -3.69 25.16 14.85
CA PHE A 237 -4.50 26.15 15.58
C PHE A 237 -3.75 27.46 15.89
N LYS A 238 -2.41 27.49 15.76
CA LYS A 238 -1.59 28.71 15.83
C LYS A 238 -1.37 29.36 14.46
N GLY A 239 -2.06 28.90 13.42
CA GLY A 239 -1.96 29.43 12.07
C GLY A 239 -0.63 29.13 11.38
N LYS A 240 0.01 28.01 11.73
CA LYS A 240 1.28 27.57 11.15
C LYS A 240 1.15 26.15 10.62
N ILE A 241 2.02 25.78 9.68
CA ILE A 241 2.09 24.43 9.15
C ILE A 241 3.32 23.70 9.69
N LYS A 242 3.18 22.40 9.97
CA LYS A 242 4.26 21.50 10.37
C LYS A 242 4.23 20.26 9.48
N PRO A 243 5.09 20.19 8.43
CA PRO A 243 5.18 19.01 7.59
C PRO A 243 5.57 17.77 8.38
N LEU A 244 4.94 16.64 8.04
CA LEU A 244 5.24 15.36 8.64
C LEU A 244 6.55 14.79 8.04
N THR A 245 7.48 14.40 8.91
CA THR A 245 8.78 13.84 8.49
C THR A 245 8.83 12.32 8.58
N LYS A 246 7.78 11.71 9.14
CA LYS A 246 7.64 10.26 9.35
C LYS A 246 6.19 9.85 9.12
N ARG A 247 5.99 8.55 8.96
CA ARG A 247 4.66 7.92 8.97
C ARG A 247 3.92 8.26 10.27
N LEU A 248 2.66 8.67 10.11
CA LEU A 248 1.69 8.95 11.15
C LEU A 248 0.37 8.29 10.73
N SER A 249 -0.15 7.39 11.58
CA SER A 249 -1.50 6.86 11.48
C SER A 249 -2.22 7.22 12.77
N GLY A 250 -2.83 8.41 12.76
CA GLY A 250 -3.51 9.05 13.87
C GLY A 250 -5.01 8.83 13.85
N LYS A 251 -5.74 9.55 14.72
CA LYS A 251 -7.22 9.54 14.72
C LYS A 251 -7.84 10.60 13.80
N LEU A 252 -7.04 11.58 13.40
CA LEU A 252 -7.40 12.72 12.55
C LEU A 252 -6.46 12.82 11.35
N LEU A 253 -5.17 12.56 11.56
CA LEU A 253 -4.15 12.63 10.52
C LEU A 253 -3.60 11.23 10.23
N ASP A 254 -3.87 10.74 9.03
CA ASP A 254 -3.17 9.58 8.47
C ASP A 254 -2.46 10.01 7.18
N ASN A 255 -1.13 9.96 7.19
CA ASN A 255 -0.33 10.35 6.03
C ASN A 255 0.14 9.16 5.18
N THR A 256 -0.45 7.98 5.41
CA THR A 256 -0.33 6.81 4.54
C THR A 256 -1.46 6.70 3.53
N GLU A 257 -2.52 7.47 3.73
CA GLU A 257 -3.59 7.71 2.76
C GLU A 257 -3.43 9.11 2.16
N PRO A 258 -3.97 9.39 0.96
CA PRO A 258 -3.97 10.73 0.41
C PRO A 258 -4.78 11.62 1.35
N SER A 259 -4.16 12.64 1.92
CA SER A 259 -4.89 13.56 2.80
C SER A 259 -4.44 15.00 2.59
N SER A 260 -5.35 15.91 2.92
CA SER A 260 -5.11 17.34 2.94
C SER A 260 -5.80 17.95 4.16
N TRP A 261 -5.24 19.03 4.68
CA TRP A 261 -5.80 19.73 5.83
C TRP A 261 -5.57 21.22 5.79
N GLY A 262 -6.47 21.94 6.44
CA GLY A 262 -6.50 23.40 6.44
C GLY A 262 -7.18 23.94 7.69
N VAL A 263 -7.20 25.26 7.78
CA VAL A 263 -7.81 26.00 8.88
C VAL A 263 -9.04 26.73 8.36
N LEU A 264 -10.08 26.76 9.18
CA LEU A 264 -11.23 27.63 9.00
C LEU A 264 -11.07 28.79 9.98
N LYS A 265 -11.15 30.00 9.44
CA LYS A 265 -11.09 31.25 10.19
C LYS A 265 -12.44 31.93 10.20
N TYR A 266 -12.72 32.58 11.32
CA TYR A 266 -13.78 33.57 11.42
C TYR A 266 -13.16 34.83 11.99
N GLN A 267 -13.25 35.94 11.25
CA GLN A 267 -12.50 37.16 11.55
C GLN A 267 -10.98 36.85 11.57
N GLU A 268 -10.31 36.97 12.72
CA GLU A 268 -8.87 36.65 12.86
C GLU A 268 -8.61 35.33 13.60
N ASP A 269 -9.66 34.68 14.10
CA ASP A 269 -9.55 33.48 14.93
C ASP A 269 -9.69 32.20 14.12
N ILE A 270 -8.86 31.20 14.45
CA ILE A 270 -8.97 29.85 13.88
C ILE A 270 -10.00 29.08 14.68
N VAL A 271 -11.15 28.85 14.06
CA VAL A 271 -12.34 28.27 14.72
C VAL A 271 -12.42 26.76 14.55
N ALA A 272 -11.86 26.23 13.46
CA ALA A 272 -11.80 24.80 13.21
C ALA A 272 -10.63 24.43 12.29
N LEU A 273 -10.27 23.15 12.33
CA LEU A 273 -9.45 22.50 11.32
C LEU A 273 -10.33 21.61 10.46
N ILE A 274 -10.08 21.58 9.16
CA ILE A 274 -10.76 20.70 8.21
C ILE A 274 -9.76 19.71 7.64
N PHE A 275 -10.16 18.46 7.55
CA PHE A 275 -9.39 17.35 7.03
C PHE A 275 -10.16 16.67 5.90
N LEU A 276 -9.48 16.44 4.80
CA LEU A 276 -9.93 15.59 3.71
C LEU A 276 -9.02 14.37 3.65
N GLU A 277 -9.60 13.19 3.68
CA GLU A 277 -8.90 11.92 3.56
C GLU A 277 -9.51 11.14 2.40
N GLY A 278 -8.72 10.91 1.35
CA GLY A 278 -9.08 10.05 0.23
C GLY A 278 -8.70 8.59 0.48
N ASP A 279 -9.06 7.73 -0.46
CA ASP A 279 -8.63 6.34 -0.49
C ASP A 279 -7.76 6.11 -1.72
N ILE A 280 -6.68 5.35 -1.53
CA ILE A 280 -5.80 4.93 -2.61
C ILE A 280 -5.65 3.41 -2.61
N GLU A 281 -6.20 2.79 -3.65
CA GLU A 281 -5.90 1.39 -3.92
C GLU A 281 -4.40 1.20 -4.18
N GLY A 282 -3.81 0.18 -3.56
CA GLY A 282 -2.40 -0.12 -3.74
C GLY A 282 -1.94 -1.44 -3.12
N TYR A 283 -0.66 -1.73 -3.34
CA TYR A 283 -0.02 -2.97 -2.93
C TYR A 283 0.28 -2.94 -1.42
N GLY A 284 -0.43 -3.74 -0.61
CA GLY A 284 -0.33 -3.72 0.85
C GLY A 284 1.11 -3.74 1.42
N ARG A 285 2.01 -4.58 0.88
CA ARG A 285 3.42 -4.64 1.32
C ARG A 285 4.23 -3.36 1.09
N VAL A 286 3.80 -2.54 0.13
CA VAL A 286 4.47 -1.30 -0.28
C VAL A 286 3.92 -0.11 0.51
N ARG A 287 2.61 -0.11 0.77
CA ARG A 287 1.88 0.93 1.49
C ARG A 287 2.49 1.26 2.86
N ASP A 288 2.92 0.24 3.60
CA ASP A 288 3.47 0.43 4.94
C ASP A 288 4.77 1.26 5.02
N LYS A 289 5.45 1.43 3.89
CA LYS A 289 6.76 2.12 3.81
C LYS A 289 6.68 3.48 3.13
N ILE A 290 5.49 3.94 2.77
CA ILE A 290 5.27 5.17 2.02
C ILE A 290 4.38 6.10 2.83
N PHE A 291 4.68 7.40 2.75
CA PHE A 291 3.90 8.44 3.37
C PHE A 291 4.05 9.76 2.59
N HIS A 292 3.14 10.69 2.80
CA HIS A 292 3.28 12.07 2.33
C HIS A 292 3.48 13.03 3.51
N ALA A 293 4.08 14.20 3.27
CA ALA A 293 4.38 15.16 4.34
C ALA A 293 3.19 16.04 4.75
N GLY A 294 2.06 15.91 4.04
CA GLY A 294 0.94 16.85 4.09
C GLY A 294 1.05 18.00 3.10
N PRO A 295 0.12 18.97 3.18
CA PRO A 295 0.14 20.17 2.36
C PRO A 295 1.44 20.96 2.52
N LYS A 296 1.87 21.63 1.44
CA LYS A 296 3.11 22.43 1.43
C LYS A 296 2.93 23.81 2.08
N THR A 297 1.70 24.31 2.08
CA THR A 297 1.33 25.63 2.62
C THR A 297 0.07 25.51 3.47
N LEU A 298 -0.11 26.42 4.42
CA LEU A 298 -1.34 26.46 5.19
C LEU A 298 -2.50 26.91 4.30
N ILE A 299 -3.50 26.06 4.15
CA ILE A 299 -4.73 26.36 3.39
C ILE A 299 -5.75 26.96 4.38
N SER A 300 -6.34 28.10 4.02
CA SER A 300 -7.27 28.89 4.83
C SER A 300 -8.28 29.60 3.94
N ASN A 301 -9.44 29.96 4.49
CA ASN A 301 -10.33 30.99 3.91
C ASN A 301 -9.76 32.38 4.17
#